data_AF-A0A4S2EWD6-F1
#
_entry.id   AF-A0A4S2EWD6-F1
#
_cell.length_a   1.000
_cell.length_b   1.000
_cell.length_c   1.000
_cell.angle_alpha   90.00
_cell.angle_beta   90.00
_cell.angle_gamma   90.00
#
_symmetry.space_group_name_H-M   'P 1'
#
loop_
_entity.id
_entity.type
_entity.pdbx_description
1 polymer ?
#
loop_
_entity_poly.entity_id
_entity_poly.type
_entity_poly.pdbx_seq_one_letter_code
_entity_poly.pdbx_strand_id
1 'polypeptide(L)'
;MNIGAVAVSPNKVVRDAEENYRGGFFCCEALMGAVCDNFDLDVADDVVAMSSAMAVGMGRSGCVCGALNGGVMALGMFFGRTTPDGPADPKVRRAMALSNELHDWFRANNGKNAVCCRVLTRGMDMAAGEHRGQCIVLTGLCAWKVADIVCRELAIENLDG
;
A
#
# COMPACT_ATOMS: atom_id res chain seq x y z
N MET A 1 -11.40 -13.74 -5.31
CA MET A 1 -10.52 -13.06 -6.27
C MET A 1 -9.49 -14.06 -6.71
N ASN A 2 -9.19 -14.12 -8.01
CA ASN A 2 -8.11 -14.94 -8.54
C ASN A 2 -6.82 -14.11 -8.54
N ILE A 3 -5.69 -14.76 -8.26
CA ILE A 3 -4.35 -14.16 -8.28
C ILE A 3 -3.59 -14.90 -9.38
N GLY A 4 -3.27 -14.23 -10.47
CA GLY A 4 -2.63 -14.85 -11.64
C GLY A 4 -1.12 -15.01 -11.49
N ALA A 5 -0.48 -14.21 -10.63
CA ALA A 5 0.96 -14.25 -10.45
C ALA A 5 1.41 -15.47 -9.65
N VAL A 6 2.34 -16.24 -10.22
CA VAL A 6 3.05 -17.34 -9.55
C VAL A 6 4.42 -16.94 -9.01
N ALA A 7 4.96 -15.84 -9.53
CA ALA A 7 6.22 -15.23 -9.09
C ALA A 7 6.12 -13.70 -9.20
N VAL A 8 6.68 -12.99 -8.23
CA VAL A 8 6.66 -11.53 -8.15
C VAL A 8 8.04 -11.03 -7.72
N SER A 9 8.48 -9.91 -8.30
CA SER A 9 9.63 -9.15 -7.81
C SER A 9 9.13 -7.98 -6.96
N PRO A 10 9.23 -8.03 -5.62
CA PRO A 10 8.98 -6.87 -4.76
C PRO A 10 9.65 -5.59 -5.24
N ASN A 11 10.89 -5.64 -5.74
CA ASN A 11 11.60 -4.49 -6.30
C ASN A 11 10.92 -3.94 -7.57
N LYS A 12 10.28 -4.79 -8.38
CA LYS A 12 9.44 -4.32 -9.49
C LYS A 12 8.19 -3.61 -8.96
N VAL A 13 7.53 -4.15 -7.94
CA VAL A 13 6.37 -3.49 -7.32
C VAL A 13 6.75 -2.11 -6.78
N VAL A 14 7.95 -1.96 -6.21
CA VAL A 14 8.49 -0.64 -5.82
C VAL A 14 8.56 0.31 -7.01
N ARG A 15 9.25 -0.08 -8.09
CA ARG A 15 9.46 0.77 -9.26
C ARG A 15 8.13 1.21 -9.86
N ASP A 16 7.21 0.27 -10.05
CA ASP A 16 5.91 0.55 -10.64
C ASP A 16 5.08 1.48 -9.74
N ALA A 17 5.10 1.29 -8.42
CA ALA A 17 4.39 2.17 -7.50
C ALA A 17 4.96 3.60 -7.50
N GLU A 18 6.29 3.74 -7.59
CA GLU A 18 6.92 5.04 -7.73
C GLU A 18 6.62 5.69 -9.09
N GLU A 19 6.65 4.93 -10.18
CA GLU A 19 6.34 5.39 -11.53
C GLU A 19 4.89 5.81 -11.67
N ASN A 20 3.96 5.03 -11.12
CA ASN A 20 2.54 5.37 -11.05
C ASN A 20 2.31 6.73 -10.36
N TYR A 21 3.00 6.97 -9.23
CA TYR A 21 2.94 8.27 -8.56
C TYR A 21 3.54 9.39 -9.43
N ARG A 22 4.68 9.13 -10.09
CA ARG A 22 5.28 10.09 -11.02
C ARG A 22 4.34 10.41 -12.19
N GLY A 23 3.55 9.42 -12.63
CA GLY A 23 2.56 9.47 -13.70
C GLY A 23 1.27 10.21 -13.36
N GLY A 24 1.08 10.65 -12.10
CA GLY A 24 -0.02 11.53 -11.70
C GLY A 24 -0.98 10.94 -10.69
N PHE A 25 -0.83 9.66 -10.32
CA PHE A 25 -1.58 9.09 -9.22
C PHE A 25 -1.12 9.63 -7.86
N PHE A 26 -2.04 9.67 -6.91
CA PHE A 26 -1.71 9.82 -5.49
C PHE A 26 -1.07 8.55 -4.95
N CYS A 27 -0.43 8.65 -3.77
CA CYS A 27 0.32 7.55 -3.17
C CYS A 27 -0.51 6.30 -2.83
N CYS A 28 -1.80 6.46 -2.51
CA CYS A 28 -2.72 5.33 -2.33
C CYS A 28 -3.03 4.63 -3.66
N GLU A 29 -3.40 5.39 -4.69
CA GLU A 29 -3.73 4.89 -6.03
C GLU A 29 -2.53 4.21 -6.67
N ALA A 30 -1.37 4.86 -6.61
CA ALA A 30 -0.14 4.37 -7.22
C ALA A 30 0.30 3.02 -6.64
N LEU A 31 0.18 2.85 -5.31
CA LEU A 31 0.44 1.59 -4.65
C LEU A 31 -0.59 0.53 -5.04
N MET A 32 -1.89 0.86 -5.01
CA MET A 32 -2.95 -0.08 -5.36
C MET A 32 -2.79 -0.59 -6.79
N GLY A 33 -2.56 0.32 -7.76
CA GLY A 33 -2.31 -0.04 -9.15
C GLY A 33 -1.10 -0.96 -9.30
N ALA A 34 0.03 -0.61 -8.68
CA ALA A 34 1.23 -1.44 -8.74
C ALA A 34 1.00 -2.84 -8.15
N VAL A 35 0.24 -2.97 -7.06
CA VAL A 35 -0.10 -4.28 -6.48
C VAL A 35 -1.04 -5.05 -7.40
N CYS A 36 -2.10 -4.43 -7.92
CA CYS A 36 -3.03 -5.10 -8.84
C CYS A 36 -2.30 -5.64 -10.07
N ASP A 37 -1.46 -4.82 -10.70
CA ASP A 37 -0.73 -5.18 -11.92
C ASP A 37 0.29 -6.29 -11.67
N ASN A 38 1.10 -6.18 -10.62
CA ASN A 38 2.19 -7.14 -10.38
C ASN A 38 1.71 -8.49 -9.84
N PHE A 39 0.57 -8.53 -9.16
CA PHE A 39 -0.02 -9.78 -8.69
C PHE A 39 -1.04 -10.38 -9.68
N ASP A 40 -1.23 -9.74 -10.84
CA ASP A 40 -2.19 -10.15 -11.88
C ASP A 40 -3.58 -10.39 -11.28
N LEU A 41 -4.09 -9.36 -10.60
CA LEU A 41 -5.38 -9.43 -9.92
C LEU A 41 -6.51 -9.13 -10.90
N ASP A 42 -7.45 -10.07 -11.02
CA ASP A 42 -8.68 -9.89 -11.79
C ASP A 42 -9.70 -9.06 -10.98
N VAL A 43 -9.49 -7.74 -10.95
CA VAL A 43 -10.35 -6.76 -10.28
C VAL A 43 -10.59 -5.54 -11.17
N ALA A 44 -11.74 -4.88 -10.97
CA ALA A 44 -12.07 -3.67 -11.71
C ALA A 44 -11.17 -2.48 -11.32
N ASP A 45 -10.92 -1.57 -12.26
CA ASP A 45 -10.22 -0.29 -12.04
C ASP A 45 -10.85 0.54 -10.91
N ASP A 46 -12.14 0.36 -10.67
CA ASP A 46 -12.88 0.96 -9.55
C ASP A 46 -12.22 0.66 -8.19
N VAL A 47 -11.49 -0.44 -8.04
CA VAL A 47 -10.73 -0.76 -6.82
C VAL A 47 -9.59 0.24 -6.59
N VAL A 48 -8.90 0.67 -7.66
CA VAL A 48 -7.89 1.73 -7.57
C VAL A 48 -8.58 3.06 -7.29
N ALA A 49 -9.68 3.36 -7.99
CA ALA A 49 -10.46 4.60 -7.77
C ALA A 49 -11.04 4.70 -6.34
N MET A 50 -11.43 3.58 -5.72
CA MET A 50 -11.86 3.54 -4.33
C MET A 50 -10.78 4.07 -3.37
N SER A 51 -9.50 3.86 -3.71
CA SER A 51 -8.38 4.32 -2.90
C SER A 51 -8.13 5.84 -3.00
N SER A 52 -8.65 6.52 -4.05
CA SER A 52 -8.49 7.97 -4.27
C SER A 52 -8.96 8.80 -3.07
N ALA A 53 -10.00 8.34 -2.36
CA ALA A 53 -10.50 9.03 -1.17
C ALA A 53 -9.43 9.15 -0.07
N MET A 54 -8.48 8.21 0.00
CA MET A 54 -7.38 8.21 0.96
C MET A 54 -6.28 9.25 0.65
N ALA A 55 -6.35 9.90 -0.51
CA ALA A 55 -5.34 10.84 -0.96
C ALA A 55 -5.09 11.98 0.04
N VAL A 56 -3.84 12.42 0.08
CA VAL A 56 -3.36 13.46 1.01
C VAL A 56 -3.74 13.14 2.47
N GLY A 57 -3.72 11.85 2.80
CA GLY A 57 -4.13 11.29 4.09
C GLY A 57 -5.57 11.64 4.44
N MET A 58 -6.49 11.08 3.66
CA MET A 58 -7.94 11.23 3.69
C MET A 58 -8.41 12.68 3.62
N GLY A 59 -8.36 13.24 2.41
CA GLY A 59 -8.99 14.51 2.11
C GLY A 59 -8.30 15.71 2.76
N ARG A 60 -6.95 15.69 2.84
CA ARG A 60 -6.12 16.75 3.46
C ARG A 60 -6.25 16.87 4.97
N SER A 61 -6.91 15.91 5.63
CA SER A 61 -7.00 15.86 7.09
C SER A 61 -5.63 15.65 7.75
N GLY A 62 -4.65 15.11 7.02
CA GLY A 62 -3.30 14.89 7.52
C GLY A 62 -3.18 13.68 8.45
N CYS A 63 -4.19 12.79 8.42
CA CYS A 63 -4.24 11.53 9.15
C CYS A 63 -3.32 10.49 8.46
N VAL A 64 -3.66 9.21 8.50
CA VAL A 64 -2.81 8.12 7.99
C VAL A 64 -2.30 8.40 6.56
N CYS A 65 -1.01 8.13 6.32
CA CYS A 65 -0.38 8.20 4.99
C CYS A 65 -1.19 7.45 3.93
N GLY A 66 -1.34 8.06 2.75
CA GLY A 66 -2.10 7.44 1.65
C GLY A 66 -1.46 6.13 1.17
N ALA A 67 -0.14 6.06 1.02
CA ALA A 67 0.56 4.82 0.69
C ALA A 67 0.28 3.72 1.72
N LEU A 68 0.47 4.00 3.01
CA LEU A 68 0.19 3.03 4.07
C LEU A 68 -1.25 2.53 4.02
N ASN A 69 -2.22 3.44 3.86
CA ASN A 69 -3.61 3.02 3.82
C ASN A 69 -3.96 2.25 2.53
N GLY A 70 -3.37 2.62 1.38
CA GLY A 70 -3.46 1.82 0.16
C GLY A 70 -2.93 0.41 0.40
N GLY A 71 -1.79 0.27 1.08
CA GLY A 71 -1.24 -1.05 1.44
C GLY A 71 -2.15 -1.86 2.35
N VAL A 72 -2.79 -1.22 3.34
CA VAL A 72 -3.81 -1.88 4.18
C VAL A 72 -5.02 -2.33 3.35
N MET A 73 -5.48 -1.51 2.39
CA MET A 73 -6.56 -1.89 1.47
C MET A 73 -6.17 -3.08 0.59
N ALA A 74 -4.95 -3.07 0.04
CA ALA A 74 -4.40 -4.17 -0.74
C ALA A 74 -4.35 -5.48 0.08
N LEU A 75 -3.83 -5.45 1.31
CA LEU A 75 -3.85 -6.62 2.22
C LEU A 75 -5.28 -7.10 2.49
N GLY A 76 -6.25 -6.18 2.57
CA GLY A 76 -7.67 -6.50 2.66
C GLY A 76 -8.21 -7.28 1.45
N MET A 77 -7.72 -7.00 0.24
CA MET A 77 -8.11 -7.75 -0.96
C MET A 77 -7.63 -9.20 -0.92
N PHE A 78 -6.41 -9.43 -0.43
CA PHE A 78 -5.82 -10.78 -0.35
C PHE A 78 -6.36 -11.60 0.82
N PHE A 79 -6.46 -10.99 2.01
CA PHE A 79 -6.67 -11.72 3.27
C PHE A 79 -7.99 -11.40 3.96
N GLY A 80 -8.77 -10.46 3.41
CA GLY A 80 -10.06 -10.06 3.95
C GLY A 80 -11.15 -11.11 3.76
N ARG A 81 -12.33 -10.76 4.26
CA ARG A 81 -13.54 -11.59 4.18
C ARG A 81 -14.58 -10.94 3.27
N THR A 82 -15.57 -11.73 2.86
CA THR A 82 -16.72 -11.29 2.07
C THR A 82 -18.06 -11.63 2.73
N THR A 83 -18.04 -12.20 3.93
CA THR A 83 -19.20 -12.64 4.71
C THR A 83 -19.30 -11.86 6.03
N PRO A 84 -20.48 -11.66 6.60
CA PRO A 84 -20.67 -10.85 7.81
C PRO A 84 -20.45 -11.65 9.12
N ASP A 85 -19.44 -12.52 9.20
CA ASP A 85 -19.25 -13.49 10.30
C ASP A 85 -18.69 -12.91 11.63
N GLY A 86 -18.86 -11.59 11.83
CA GLY A 86 -18.49 -10.90 13.07
C GLY A 86 -16.98 -10.76 13.35
N PRO A 87 -16.57 -10.08 14.43
CA PRO A 87 -15.15 -9.72 14.67
C PRO A 87 -14.23 -10.91 15.00
N ALA A 88 -14.78 -12.08 15.31
CA ALA A 88 -14.02 -13.27 15.63
C ALA A 88 -13.56 -14.07 14.41
N ASP A 89 -13.99 -13.67 13.21
CA ASP A 89 -13.62 -14.28 11.94
C ASP A 89 -12.08 -14.41 11.79
N PRO A 90 -11.55 -15.63 11.59
CA PRO A 90 -10.12 -15.86 11.41
C PRO A 90 -9.47 -15.04 10.29
N LYS A 91 -10.16 -14.81 9.16
CA LYS A 91 -9.66 -13.98 8.06
C LYS A 91 -9.49 -12.54 8.48
N VAL A 92 -10.46 -11.98 9.20
CA VAL A 92 -10.36 -10.61 9.73
C VAL A 92 -9.22 -10.49 10.72
N ARG A 93 -9.06 -11.45 11.64
CA ARG A 93 -7.93 -11.48 12.58
C ARG A 93 -6.59 -11.56 11.86
N ARG A 94 -6.49 -12.36 10.79
CA ARG A 94 -5.28 -12.45 9.98
C ARG A 94 -4.99 -11.14 9.24
N ALA A 95 -5.97 -10.57 8.56
CA ALA A 95 -5.83 -9.29 7.86
C ALA A 95 -5.43 -8.14 8.80
N MET A 96 -6.00 -8.08 10.00
CA MET A 96 -5.62 -7.11 11.04
C MET A 96 -4.16 -7.28 11.48
N ALA A 97 -3.71 -8.52 11.71
CA ALA A 97 -2.33 -8.80 12.09
C ALA A 97 -1.32 -8.36 11.01
N LEU A 98 -1.62 -8.67 9.74
CA LEU A 98 -0.78 -8.25 8.60
C LEU A 98 -0.79 -6.73 8.40
N SER A 99 -1.93 -6.08 8.64
CA SER A 99 -2.05 -4.62 8.61
C SER A 99 -1.22 -3.97 9.73
N ASN A 100 -1.20 -4.57 10.92
CA ASN A 100 -0.37 -4.10 12.03
C ASN A 100 1.13 -4.31 11.74
N GLU A 101 1.52 -5.45 11.15
CA GLU A 101 2.90 -5.67 10.69
C GLU A 101 3.32 -4.58 9.69
N LEU A 102 2.50 -4.31 8.66
CA LEU A 102 2.77 -3.27 7.68
C LEU A 102 2.89 -1.89 8.34
N HIS A 103 1.97 -1.56 9.26
CA HIS A 103 1.98 -0.29 9.99
C HIS A 103 3.28 -0.11 10.79
N ASP A 104 3.64 -1.07 11.62
CA ASP A 104 4.78 -0.96 12.53
C ASP A 104 6.09 -0.97 11.75
N TRP A 105 6.18 -1.80 10.71
CA TRP A 105 7.33 -1.81 9.82
C TRP A 105 7.46 -0.48 9.05
N PHE A 106 6.38 0.04 8.46
CA PHE A 106 6.41 1.31 7.73
C PHE A 106 6.82 2.45 8.67
N ARG A 107 6.24 2.50 9.87
CA ARG A 107 6.60 3.49 10.89
C ARG A 107 8.10 3.45 11.20
N ALA A 108 8.66 2.26 11.42
CA ALA A 108 10.07 2.09 11.75
C ALA A 108 11.01 2.46 10.58
N ASN A 109 10.60 2.24 9.34
CA ASN A 109 11.47 2.34 8.16
C ASN A 109 11.27 3.61 7.33
N ASN A 110 10.29 4.47 7.64
CA ASN A 110 10.04 5.70 6.89
C ASN A 110 10.92 6.90 7.28
N GLY A 111 11.86 6.72 8.22
CA GLY A 111 12.79 7.76 8.68
C GLY A 111 12.19 8.81 9.62
N LYS A 112 10.86 8.84 9.84
CA LYS A 112 10.16 9.82 10.69
C LYS A 112 9.43 9.20 11.88
N ASN A 113 9.41 7.88 11.99
CA ASN A 113 8.80 7.14 13.12
C ASN A 113 7.33 7.52 13.37
N ALA A 114 6.60 7.89 12.30
CA ALA A 114 5.21 8.33 12.35
C ALA A 114 4.45 7.80 11.13
N VAL A 115 3.12 7.73 11.22
CA VAL A 115 2.27 7.29 10.10
C VAL A 115 1.32 8.37 9.60
N CYS A 116 1.09 9.42 10.39
CA CYS A 116 0.25 10.53 10.00
C CYS A 116 0.96 11.36 8.91
N CYS A 117 0.30 11.52 7.76
CA CYS A 117 0.71 12.34 6.64
C CYS A 117 1.18 13.73 7.09
N ARG A 118 0.45 14.40 8.00
CA ARG A 118 0.86 15.72 8.55
C ARG A 118 2.23 15.69 9.23
N VAL A 119 2.56 14.62 9.92
CA VAL A 119 3.86 14.49 10.60
C VAL A 119 4.93 14.15 9.56
N LEU A 120 4.61 13.25 8.64
CA LEU A 120 5.50 12.86 7.55
C LEU A 120 5.85 14.04 6.64
N THR A 121 4.94 15.00 6.44
CA THR A 121 5.16 16.15 5.56
C THR A 121 5.42 17.45 6.32
N ARG A 122 5.60 17.38 7.64
CA ARG A 122 5.84 18.58 8.47
C ARG A 122 7.07 19.35 7.97
N GLY A 123 6.88 20.65 7.74
CA GLY A 123 7.95 21.56 7.30
C GLY A 123 8.20 21.58 5.79
N MET A 124 7.47 20.76 5.02
CA MET A 124 7.62 20.71 3.56
C MET A 124 6.65 21.69 2.90
N ASP A 125 7.12 22.36 1.84
CA ASP A 125 6.25 23.06 0.91
C ASP A 125 5.67 22.07 -0.11
N MET A 126 4.34 21.96 -0.10
CA MET A 126 3.59 21.06 -0.98
C MET A 126 3.67 21.49 -2.46
N ALA A 127 4.05 22.75 -2.74
CA ALA A 127 4.22 23.29 -4.08
C ALA A 127 5.68 23.23 -4.60
N ALA A 128 6.67 23.11 -3.71
CA ALA A 128 8.09 23.18 -4.07
C ALA A 128 8.73 21.83 -4.44
N GLY A 129 7.96 20.73 -4.46
CA GLY A 129 8.39 19.43 -4.97
C GLY A 129 9.12 18.50 -3.99
N GLU A 130 9.67 19.00 -2.88
CA GLU A 130 10.29 18.15 -1.83
C GLU A 130 9.31 17.09 -1.30
N HIS A 131 8.08 17.52 -1.00
CA HIS A 131 6.97 16.64 -0.65
C HIS A 131 6.77 15.51 -1.67
N ARG A 132 6.84 15.85 -2.97
CA ARG A 132 6.64 14.89 -4.06
C ARG A 132 7.71 13.81 -4.04
N GLY A 133 8.98 14.20 -3.88
CA GLY A 133 10.11 13.26 -3.78
C GLY A 133 9.96 12.29 -2.61
N GLN A 134 9.60 12.79 -1.43
CA GLN A 134 9.37 11.92 -0.27
C GLN A 134 8.19 10.97 -0.50
N CYS A 135 7.07 11.47 -1.00
CA CYS A 135 5.88 10.63 -1.23
C CYS A 135 6.12 9.53 -2.26
N ILE A 136 6.96 9.76 -3.28
CA ILE A 136 7.41 8.72 -4.21
C ILE A 136 8.10 7.59 -3.42
N VAL A 137 9.14 7.93 -2.65
CA VAL A 137 9.92 6.94 -1.88
C VAL A 137 9.04 6.20 -0.87
N LEU A 138 8.16 6.89 -0.14
CA LEU A 138 7.25 6.26 0.82
C LEU A 138 6.23 5.33 0.15
N THR A 139 5.81 5.66 -1.08
CA THR A 139 4.93 4.81 -1.88
C THR A 139 5.64 3.51 -2.24
N GLY A 140 6.86 3.62 -2.79
CA GLY A 140 7.70 2.46 -3.09
C GLY A 140 8.01 1.61 -1.85
N LEU A 141 8.42 2.24 -0.75
CA LEU A 141 8.72 1.58 0.53
C LEU A 141 7.53 0.75 1.04
N CYS A 142 6.32 1.32 1.01
CA CYS A 142 5.13 0.62 1.44
C CYS A 142 4.75 -0.51 0.47
N ALA A 143 4.88 -0.27 -0.84
CA ALA A 143 4.61 -1.27 -1.87
C ALA A 143 5.53 -2.49 -1.75
N TRP A 144 6.83 -2.27 -1.47
CA TRP A 144 7.78 -3.34 -1.18
C TRP A 144 7.28 -4.25 -0.05
N LYS A 145 6.88 -3.65 1.08
CA LYS A 145 6.48 -4.43 2.25
C LYS A 145 5.17 -5.17 2.04
N VAL A 146 4.23 -4.58 1.29
CA VAL A 146 3.02 -5.29 0.87
C VAL A 146 3.39 -6.49 0.02
N ALA A 147 4.27 -6.33 -0.98
CA ALA A 147 4.70 -7.43 -1.83
C ALA A 147 5.41 -8.54 -1.05
N ASP A 148 6.31 -8.19 -0.13
CA ASP A 148 6.98 -9.11 0.80
C ASP A 148 5.97 -9.93 1.62
N ILE A 149 5.01 -9.25 2.25
CA ILE A 149 3.94 -9.93 3.01
C ILE A 149 3.16 -10.87 2.10
N VAL A 150 2.66 -10.40 0.95
CA VAL A 150 1.80 -11.21 0.08
C VAL A 150 2.56 -12.42 -0.47
N CYS A 151 3.80 -12.25 -0.90
CA CYS A 151 4.62 -13.37 -1.39
C CYS A 151 4.81 -14.43 -0.30
N ARG A 152 5.19 -14.00 0.91
CA ARG A 152 5.38 -14.90 2.07
C ARG A 152 4.10 -15.65 2.43
N GLU A 153 2.99 -14.93 2.52
CA GLU A 153 1.72 -15.46 3.04
C GLU A 153 1.00 -16.38 2.05
N LEU A 154 1.20 -16.16 0.75
CA LEU A 154 0.56 -16.94 -0.31
C LEU A 154 1.51 -17.93 -0.99
N ALA A 155 2.76 -18.04 -0.51
CA ALA A 155 3.81 -18.86 -1.12
C ALA A 155 4.02 -18.56 -2.62
N ILE A 156 3.88 -17.30 -3.00
CA ILE A 156 4.25 -16.81 -4.34
C ILE A 156 5.77 -16.62 -4.36
N GLU A 157 6.43 -17.07 -5.42
CA GLU A 157 7.88 -16.98 -5.54
C GLU A 157 8.33 -15.51 -5.50
N ASN A 158 9.25 -15.19 -4.57
CA ASN A 158 9.87 -13.88 -4.50
C ASN A 158 11.16 -13.88 -5.33
N LEU A 159 11.14 -13.15 -6.45
CA LEU A 159 12.24 -13.10 -7.42
C LEU A 159 13.45 -12.25 -6.97
N ASP A 160 13.34 -11.55 -5.84
CA ASP A 160 14.40 -10.70 -5.28
C ASP A 160 15.10 -11.34 -4.05
N GLY A 161 14.73 -12.57 -3.69
CA GLY A 161 15.18 -13.30 -2.50
C GLY A 161 16.39 -14.22 -2.70
#